data_AF-A0A357UZM2-F1
#
_entry.id   AF-A0A357UZM2-F1
#
_cell.length_a   1.000
_cell.length_b   1.000
_cell.length_c   1.000
_cell.angle_alpha   90.00
_cell.angle_beta   90.00
_cell.angle_gamma   90.00
#
_symmetry.space_group_name_H-M   'P 1'
#
loop_
_entity.id
_entity.type
_entity.pdbx_description
1 polymer ?
#
loop_
_entity_poly.entity_id
_entity_poly.type
_entity_poly.pdbx_seq_one_letter_code
_entity_poly.pdbx_strand_id
1 'polypeptide(L)' 'MTDAERRLWRALRNRQLDGHKFRRQHPIPPYVADFACVERGLIVEVDGGQHSER' A
#
# COMPACT_ATOMS: atom_id res chain seq x y z
N MET A 1 2.33 11.05 -0.26
CA MET A 1 1.70 9.96 -1.00
C MET A 1 1.89 10.23 -2.48
N THR A 2 2.70 9.42 -3.17
CA THR A 2 3.01 9.59 -4.60
C THR A 2 1.75 9.49 -5.47
N ASP A 3 1.83 9.91 -6.74
CA ASP A 3 0.71 9.74 -7.66
C ASP A 3 0.37 8.26 -7.91
N ALA A 4 1.38 7.38 -7.90
CA ALA A 4 1.20 5.93 -7.98
C ALA A 4 0.44 5.39 -6.76
N GLU A 5 0.88 5.73 -5.54
CA GLU A 5 0.16 5.38 -4.31
C GLU A 5 -1.27 5.94 -4.30
N ARG A 6 -1.49 7.16 -4.81
CA ARG A 6 -2.83 7.76 -4.88
C ARG A 6 -3.76 6.99 -5.80
N ARG A 7 -3.27 6.58 -6.98
CA ARG A 7 -4.03 5.75 -7.92
C ARG A 7 -4.33 4.38 -7.32
N LEU A 8 -3.33 3.73 -6.72
CA LEU A 8 -3.50 2.44 -6.07
C LEU A 8 -4.50 2.52 -4.91
N TRP A 9 -4.41 3.55 -4.07
CA TRP A 9 -5.36 3.71 -2.96
C TRP A 9 -6.80 3.87 -3.42
N ARG A 10 -7.04 4.57 -4.53
CA ARG A 10 -8.39 4.70 -5.09
C ARG A 10 -8.98 3.35 -5.47
N ALA A 11 -8.17 2.41 -5.97
CA ALA A 11 -8.59 1.06 -6.31
C ALA A 11 -8.76 0.15 -5.08
N LEU A 12 -7.92 0.31 -4.04
CA LEU A 12 -7.90 -0.59 -2.88
C LEU A 12 -8.85 -0.18 -1.74
N ARG A 13 -9.15 1.12 -1.59
CA ARG A 13 -9.96 1.63 -0.48
C ARG A 13 -11.38 1.08 -0.50
N ASN A 14 -12.07 1.19 0.64
CA ASN A 14 -13.50 0.89 0.75
C ASN A 14 -13.88 -0.53 0.30
N ARG A 15 -12.97 -1.50 0.42
CA ARG A 15 -13.22 -2.90 0.04
C ARG A 15 -13.57 -3.09 -1.44
N GLN A 16 -13.10 -2.19 -2.31
CA GLN A 16 -13.40 -2.24 -3.75
C GLN A 16 -12.76 -3.43 -4.46
N LEU A 17 -11.65 -3.98 -3.94
CA LEU A 17 -11.02 -5.17 -4.48
C LEU A 17 -11.57 -6.43 -3.77
N ASP A 18 -12.53 -7.10 -4.40
CA ASP A 18 -13.14 -8.35 -3.95
C ASP A 18 -13.63 -8.36 -2.48
N GLY A 19 -14.06 -7.20 -1.97
CA GLY A 19 -14.48 -7.07 -0.56
C GLY A 19 -13.33 -6.98 0.46
N HIS A 20 -12.09 -7.03 0.01
CA HIS A 20 -10.91 -7.10 0.86
C HIS A 20 -10.52 -5.76 1.49
N LYS A 21 -10.22 -5.77 2.79
CA LYS A 21 -9.86 -4.54 3.52
C LYS A 21 -8.37 -4.25 3.42
N PHE A 22 -8.04 -3.24 2.62
CA PHE A 22 -6.70 -2.66 2.61
C PHE A 22 -6.59 -1.47 3.57
N ARG A 23 -5.43 -1.39 4.23
CA ARG A 23 -4.98 -0.26 5.06
C ARG A 23 -3.79 0.40 4.37
N ARG A 24 -3.58 1.70 4.62
CA ARG A 24 -2.37 2.42 4.21
C ARG A 24 -1.44 2.60 5.39
N GLN A 25 -0.12 2.70 5.12
CA GLN A 25 0.91 2.98 6.12
C GLN A 25 0.75 2.08 7.35
N HIS A 26 0.66 0.76 7.11
CA HIS A 26 0.38 -0.19 8.16
C HIS A 26 1.67 -0.51 8.95
N PRO A 27 1.71 -0.27 10.27
CA PRO A 27 2.89 -0.59 11.06
C PRO A 27 3.10 -2.10 11.15
N ILE A 28 4.31 -2.56 10.80
CA ILE A 28 4.76 -3.94 10.92
C ILE A 28 6.19 -3.88 11.48
N PRO A 29 6.37 -3.78 12.81
CA PRO A 29 7.67 -3.48 13.40
C PRO A 29 8.79 -4.43 12.91
N PRO A 30 9.97 -3.90 12.52
CA PRO A 30 10.42 -2.50 12.62
C PRO A 30 10.04 -1.58 11.42
N TYR A 31 9.15 -2.03 10.54
CA TYR A 31 8.82 -1.39 9.26
C TYR A 31 7.41 -0.77 9.25
N VAL A 32 7.12 -0.03 8.17
CA VAL A 32 5.78 0.47 7.83
C VAL A 32 5.53 0.13 6.37
N ALA A 33 4.50 -0.68 6.10
CA ALA A 33 4.11 -1.05 4.74
C ALA A 33 3.23 0.02 4.10
N ASP A 34 3.42 0.31 2.82
CA ASP A 34 2.60 1.29 2.08
C ASP A 34 1.13 0.91 2.10
N PHE A 35 0.83 -0.35 1.78
CA PHE A 35 -0.50 -0.93 1.87
C PHE A 35 -0.46 -2.35 2.46
N ALA A 36 -1.46 -2.68 3.28
CA ALA A 36 -1.58 -4.03 3.84
C ALA A 36 -3.04 -4.52 3.85
N CYS A 37 -3.23 -5.76 3.44
CA CYS A 37 -4.44 -6.55 3.66
C CYS A 37 -4.16 -7.61 4.74
N VAL A 38 -4.42 -7.23 5.99
CA VAL A 38 -4.11 -8.06 7.17
C VAL A 38 -4.84 -9.40 7.14
N GLU A 39 -6.10 -9.41 6.68
CA GLU A 39 -6.92 -10.63 6.60
C GLU A 39 -6.40 -11.66 5.57
N ARG A 40 -5.52 -11.24 4.65
CA ARG A 40 -4.87 -12.10 3.66
C ARG A 40 -3.37 -12.26 3.88
N GLY A 41 -2.79 -11.57 4.87
CA GLY A 41 -1.34 -11.53 5.05
C GLY A 41 -0.58 -10.95 3.85
N LEU A 42 -1.19 -10.01 3.12
CA LEU A 42 -0.63 -9.44 1.89
C LEU A 42 -0.16 -8.01 2.13
N ILE A 43 1.07 -7.72 1.71
CA ILE A 43 1.67 -6.39 1.66
C ILE A 43 1.81 -5.97 0.20
N VAL A 44 1.56 -4.69 -0.10
CA VAL A 44 1.84 -4.09 -1.40
C VAL A 44 2.69 -2.85 -1.17
N GLU A 45 3.93 -2.87 -1.64
CA GLU A 45 4.84 -1.72 -1.63
C GLU A 45 4.83 -1.06 -3.01
N VAL A 46 4.77 0.26 -3.03
CA VAL A 46 4.86 1.03 -4.28
C VAL A 46 6.29 1.54 -4.39
N ASP A 47 7.13 0.80 -5.13
CA ASP A 47 8.49 1.24 -5.37
C ASP A 47 8.47 2.56 -6.18
N GLY A 48 8.86 3.63 -5.51
CA GLY A 48 8.75 4.99 -6.00
C GLY A 48 9.77 5.37 -7.06
N GLY A 49 10.68 4.48 -7.48
CA GLY A 49 11.57 4.70 -8.63
C GLY A 49 12.28 6.06 -8.66
N GLN A 50 12.52 6.68 -7.49
CA GLN A 50 13.30 7.91 -7.32
C GLN A 50 14.65 7.59 -6.65
N HIS A 51 14.98 6.31 -6.45
CA HIS A 51 16.34 5.85 -6.17
C HIS A 51 17.08 5.60 -7.49
N SER A 52 17.37 6.68 -8.20
CA SER A 52 18.61 6.81 -8.95
C SER A 52 19.22 8.09 -8.44
N GLU A 53 20.26 7.91 -7.64
CA GLU A 53 20.97 8.90 -6.85
C GLU A 53 21.28 10.18 -7.62
N ARG A 54 21.23 11.30 -6.91
CA ARG A 54 22.15 12.41 -7.14
C ARG A 54 22.82 12.76 -5.83
#